data_AF-A0A9D6ZCR4-F1
#
_entry.id   AF-A0A9D6ZCR4-F1
#
_cell.length_a   1.000
_cell.length_b   1.000
_cell.length_c   1.000
_cell.angle_alpha   90.00
_cell.angle_beta   90.00
_cell.angle_gamma   90.00
#
_symmetry.space_group_name_H-M   'P 1'
#
loop_
_entity.id
_entity.type
_entity.pdbx_description
1 polymer ?
#
loop_
_entity_poly.entity_id
_entity_poly.type
_entity_poly.pdbx_seq_one_letter_code
_entity_poly.pdbx_strand_id
1 'polypeptide(L)'
;MTKPNQFQRVACIAALNSALLSACAINNHGFIAAKITEGDGAIVYETHAPGLHIRTTAEDSGVSFGYSKRTCILEKNNDSPIPGWHYVNIPEKHGDCHATDRSTIGIELRLGAPELSLSIGGRFTTQMGYAAESDDKDMYLFFDSTKPEKTKLRLYPTRRDP
;
A
#
# COMPACT_ATOMS: atom_id res chain seq x y z
N MET A 1 -31.92 11.92 -25.41
CA MET A 1 -30.54 11.50 -25.09
C MET A 1 -29.57 12.58 -25.60
N THR A 2 -29.15 13.50 -24.73
CA THR A 2 -28.24 14.60 -25.06
C THR A 2 -26.79 14.11 -25.01
N LYS A 3 -26.07 14.23 -26.13
CA LYS A 3 -24.62 13.91 -26.18
C LYS A 3 -23.87 14.88 -25.25
N PRO A 4 -23.03 14.40 -24.32
CA PRO A 4 -22.23 15.28 -23.49
C PRO A 4 -21.29 16.12 -24.35
N ASN A 5 -21.32 17.43 -24.12
CA ASN A 5 -20.64 18.43 -24.94
C ASN A 5 -19.12 18.29 -24.80
N GLN A 6 -18.37 18.36 -25.90
CA GLN A 6 -16.92 18.10 -25.94
C GLN A 6 -16.13 18.98 -24.96
N PHE A 7 -16.59 20.22 -24.75
CA PHE A 7 -16.03 21.15 -23.76
C PHE A 7 -16.14 20.66 -22.31
N GLN A 8 -17.22 19.96 -21.94
CA GLN A 8 -17.42 19.47 -20.58
C GLN A 8 -16.46 18.33 -20.25
N ARG A 9 -16.12 17.49 -21.25
CA ARG A 9 -15.11 16.43 -21.08
C ARG A 9 -13.72 17.02 -20.87
N VAL A 10 -13.33 18.02 -21.66
CA VAL A 10 -12.02 18.67 -21.53
C VAL A 10 -11.89 19.40 -20.19
N ALA A 11 -12.94 20.11 -19.75
CA ALA A 11 -12.93 20.80 -18.46
C ALA A 11 -12.80 19.83 -17.28
N CYS A 12 -13.51 18.70 -17.29
CA CYS A 12 -13.36 17.68 -16.24
C CYS A 12 -11.97 17.05 -16.24
N ILE A 13 -11.39 16.76 -17.41
CA ILE A 13 -10.02 16.23 -17.51
C ILE A 13 -9.03 17.26 -16.97
N ALA A 14 -9.14 18.52 -17.36
CA ALA A 14 -8.25 19.58 -16.89
C ALA A 14 -8.36 19.77 -15.36
N ALA A 15 -9.57 19.87 -14.81
CA ALA A 15 -9.78 19.99 -13.37
C ALA A 15 -9.27 18.77 -12.60
N LEU A 16 -9.45 17.56 -13.13
CA LEU A 16 -8.93 16.32 -12.53
C LEU A 16 -7.40 16.30 -12.54
N ASN A 17 -6.76 16.73 -13.63
CA ASN A 17 -5.30 16.85 -13.70
C ASN A 17 -4.76 17.91 -12.74
N SER A 18 -5.41 19.08 -12.63
CA SER A 18 -5.02 20.12 -11.67
C SER A 18 -5.16 19.64 -10.22
N ALA A 19 -6.23 18.91 -9.89
CA ALA A 19 -6.42 18.31 -8.57
C ALA A 19 -5.35 17.26 -8.26
N LEU A 20 -5.02 16.39 -9.22
CA LEU A 20 -3.96 15.38 -9.11
C LEU A 20 -2.57 16.00 -8.93
N LEU A 21 -2.30 17.14 -9.58
CA LEU A 21 -1.06 17.89 -9.39
C LEU A 21 -0.95 18.54 -8.00
N SER A 22 -2.09 18.89 -7.38
CA SER A 22 -2.13 19.45 -6.02
C SER A 22 -2.11 18.40 -4.90
N ALA A 23 -2.52 17.17 -5.20
CA ALA A 23 -2.50 16.07 -4.25
C ALA A 23 -1.06 15.55 -4.11
N CYS A 24 -0.40 15.91 -3.01
CA CYS A 24 0.93 15.43 -2.67
C CYS A 24 0.90 14.71 -1.32
N ALA A 25 1.55 13.54 -1.27
CA ALA A 25 1.79 12.80 -0.04
C ALA A 25 3.28 12.44 0.07
N ILE A 26 3.80 12.49 1.30
CA ILE A 26 5.14 12.07 1.65
C ILE A 26 5.01 11.02 2.75
N ASN A 27 5.40 9.78 2.46
CA ASN A 27 5.20 8.62 3.32
C ASN A 27 3.73 8.52 3.78
N ASN A 28 3.48 8.62 5.08
CA ASN A 28 2.17 8.50 5.69
C ASN A 28 1.47 9.87 5.90
N HIS A 29 1.98 10.95 5.30
CA HIS A 29 1.48 12.31 5.49
C HIS A 29 1.07 12.99 4.18
N GLY A 30 0.03 13.85 4.21
CA GLY A 30 -0.40 14.67 3.07
C GLY A 30 -1.72 14.23 2.48
N PHE A 31 -1.89 14.23 1.16
CA PHE A 31 -3.13 13.78 0.52
C PHE A 31 -3.17 12.25 0.40
N ILE A 32 -3.44 11.59 1.53
CA ILE A 32 -3.39 10.14 1.66
C ILE A 32 -4.51 9.63 2.57
N ALA A 33 -4.98 8.41 2.31
CA ALA A 33 -5.95 7.71 3.14
C ALA A 33 -5.47 6.30 3.43
N ALA A 34 -5.79 5.77 4.60
CA ALA A 34 -5.59 4.35 4.89
C ALA A 34 -6.82 3.74 5.54
N LYS A 35 -7.10 2.49 5.17
CA LYS A 35 -8.04 1.63 5.85
C LYS A 35 -7.26 0.55 6.60
N ILE A 36 -7.38 0.57 7.92
CA ILE A 36 -6.79 -0.44 8.80
C ILE A 36 -7.89 -1.44 9.14
N THR A 37 -7.67 -2.71 8.78
CA THR A 37 -8.64 -3.78 9.01
C THR A 37 -8.01 -4.88 9.84
N GLU A 38 -8.71 -5.32 10.89
CA GLU A 38 -8.28 -6.44 11.71
C GLU A 38 -8.72 -7.77 11.10
N GLY A 39 -7.82 -8.76 11.12
CA GLY A 39 -8.07 -10.15 10.75
C GLY A 39 -7.65 -11.12 11.86
N ASP A 40 -7.71 -12.43 11.58
CA ASP A 40 -7.30 -13.48 12.53
C ASP A 40 -5.76 -13.52 12.65
N GLY A 41 -5.23 -12.94 13.72
CA GLY A 41 -3.77 -12.82 13.96
C GLY A 41 -3.07 -11.77 13.07
N ALA A 42 -3.82 -10.99 12.30
CA ALA A 42 -3.29 -10.07 11.31
C ALA A 42 -3.87 -8.65 11.43
N ILE A 43 -3.09 -7.66 11.03
CA ILE A 43 -3.57 -6.32 10.71
C ILE A 43 -3.27 -6.02 9.24
N VAL A 44 -4.30 -5.62 8.50
CA VAL A 44 -4.20 -5.23 7.09
C VAL A 44 -4.21 -3.71 7.00
N TYR A 45 -3.10 -3.14 6.55
CA TYR A 45 -2.97 -1.73 6.24
C TYR A 45 -3.12 -1.51 4.75
N GLU A 46 -4.26 -0.98 4.32
CA GLU A 46 -4.49 -0.57 2.94
C GLU A 46 -4.34 0.94 2.83
N THR A 47 -3.32 1.42 2.14
CA THR A 47 -3.01 2.83 1.93
C THR A 47 -3.33 3.23 0.49
N HIS A 48 -3.95 4.39 0.31
CA HIS A 48 -4.30 4.99 -0.97
C HIS A 48 -3.75 6.41 -1.07
N ALA A 49 -2.94 6.69 -2.08
CA ALA A 49 -2.41 8.02 -2.36
C ALA A 49 -2.63 8.36 -3.85
N PRO A 50 -3.64 9.18 -4.17
CA PRO A 50 -3.76 9.80 -5.49
C PRO A 50 -2.87 11.03 -5.61
N GLY A 51 -2.45 11.35 -6.83
CA GLY A 51 -1.52 12.43 -7.16
C GLY A 51 -0.06 12.02 -7.05
N LEU A 52 0.77 12.93 -6.55
CA LEU A 52 2.20 12.70 -6.29
C LEU A 52 2.37 12.04 -4.92
N HIS A 53 3.04 10.89 -4.88
CA HIS A 53 3.36 10.20 -3.63
C HIS A 53 4.85 9.88 -3.59
N ILE A 54 5.55 10.49 -2.63
CA ILE A 54 6.96 10.30 -2.36
C ILE A 54 7.11 9.35 -1.17
N ARG A 55 7.88 8.30 -1.34
CA ARG A 55 8.15 7.29 -0.32
C ARG A 55 9.65 7.26 -0.05
N THR A 56 10.03 7.36 1.21
CA THR A 56 11.44 7.51 1.62
C THR A 56 11.92 6.42 2.57
N THR A 57 11.06 5.47 2.94
CA THR A 57 11.44 4.32 3.79
C THR A 57 12.41 3.41 3.05
N ALA A 58 13.42 2.86 3.74
CA ALA A 58 14.47 2.04 3.12
C ALA A 58 13.93 0.87 2.26
N GLU A 59 12.87 0.22 2.72
CA GLU A 59 12.23 -0.93 2.05
C GLU A 59 11.28 -0.55 0.89
N ASP A 60 10.93 0.73 0.77
CA ASP A 60 9.94 1.21 -0.20
C ASP A 60 10.24 2.63 -0.67
N SER A 61 11.50 2.93 -0.96
CA SER A 61 11.86 4.24 -1.48
C SER A 61 11.46 4.36 -2.94
N GLY A 62 10.89 5.51 -3.31
CA GLY A 62 10.45 5.77 -4.66
C GLY A 62 9.46 6.93 -4.77
N VAL A 63 9.07 7.25 -5.98
CA VAL A 63 8.12 8.31 -6.30
C VAL A 63 7.08 7.75 -7.26
N SER A 64 5.81 8.08 -7.04
CA SER A 64 4.74 7.76 -7.98
C SER A 64 3.89 8.99 -8.27
N PHE A 65 3.38 9.08 -9.48
CA PHE A 65 2.42 10.09 -9.91
C PHE A 65 1.23 9.41 -10.57
N GLY A 66 0.02 9.64 -10.06
CA GLY A 66 -1.21 9.01 -10.54
C GLY A 66 -2.05 8.50 -9.39
N TYR A 67 -2.27 7.19 -9.29
CA TYR A 67 -2.93 6.55 -8.16
C TYR A 67 -2.07 5.39 -7.66
N SER A 68 -1.70 5.43 -6.38
CA SER A 68 -1.01 4.32 -5.72
C SER A 68 -1.88 3.73 -4.62
N LYS A 69 -1.97 2.40 -4.60
CA LYS A 69 -2.56 1.61 -3.52
C LYS A 69 -1.51 0.61 -3.03
N ARG A 70 -1.34 0.54 -1.72
CA ARG A 70 -0.43 -0.39 -1.05
C ARG A 70 -1.16 -1.08 0.09
N THR A 71 -1.23 -2.39 0.02
CA THR A 71 -1.67 -3.24 1.12
C THR A 71 -0.44 -3.86 1.77
N CYS A 72 -0.37 -3.81 3.10
CA CYS A 72 0.65 -4.43 3.92
C CYS A 72 -0.03 -5.24 5.01
N ILE A 73 0.42 -6.47 5.20
CA ILE A 73 -0.11 -7.38 6.21
C ILE A 73 0.95 -7.55 7.29
N LEU A 74 0.57 -7.23 8.52
CA LEU A 74 1.41 -7.34 9.70
C LEU A 74 0.79 -8.31 10.70
N GLU A 75 1.62 -8.83 11.61
CA GLU A 75 1.15 -9.51 12.79
C GLU A 75 0.35 -8.56 13.69
N LYS A 76 -0.77 -9.05 14.24
CA LYS A 76 -1.52 -8.31 15.25
C LYS A 76 -0.76 -8.34 16.57
N ASN A 77 -0.41 -7.17 17.08
CA ASN A 77 0.23 -6.98 18.38
C ASN A 77 -0.55 -5.99 19.26
N ASN A 78 -0.10 -5.78 20.50
CA ASN A 78 -0.75 -4.85 21.43
C ASN A 78 -0.64 -3.37 21.00
N ASP A 79 0.39 -3.04 20.20
CA ASP A 79 0.64 -1.68 19.71
C ASP A 79 0.00 -1.43 18.33
N SER A 80 -0.86 -2.34 17.87
CA SER A 80 -1.55 -2.20 16.60
C SER A 80 -2.54 -1.03 16.67
N PRO A 81 -2.57 -0.13 15.68
CA PRO A 81 -3.47 1.00 15.70
C PRO A 81 -4.92 0.57 15.53
N ILE A 82 -5.80 1.49 15.91
CA ILE A 82 -7.24 1.27 15.91
C ILE A 82 -7.74 1.03 14.47
N PRO A 83 -8.49 -0.07 14.23
CA PRO A 83 -9.11 -0.32 12.93
C PRO A 83 -10.03 0.81 12.50
N GLY A 84 -10.09 1.08 11.19
CA GLY A 84 -10.90 2.14 10.62
C GLY A 84 -10.21 2.91 9.51
N TRP A 85 -10.83 4.00 9.09
CA TRP A 85 -10.29 4.93 8.10
C TRP A 85 -9.50 6.04 8.76
N HIS A 86 -8.29 6.26 8.25
CA HIS A 86 -7.37 7.32 8.66
C HIS A 86 -7.07 8.18 7.43
N TYR A 87 -7.02 9.50 7.62
CA TYR A 87 -6.83 10.46 6.53
C TYR A 87 -5.74 11.45 6.90
N VAL A 88 -4.99 11.92 5.91
CA VAL A 88 -3.97 12.97 6.02
C VAL A 88 -2.72 12.59 6.80
N ASN A 89 -2.88 11.89 7.92
CA ASN A 89 -1.80 11.40 8.76
C ASN A 89 -2.13 9.96 9.18
N ILE A 90 -1.48 8.99 8.55
CA ILE A 90 -1.73 7.58 8.80
C ILE A 90 -0.84 7.12 9.96
N PRO A 91 -1.39 6.38 10.94
CA PRO A 91 -0.60 5.79 12.01
C PRO A 91 0.63 5.03 11.49
N GLU A 92 1.75 5.18 12.20
CA GLU A 92 2.97 4.48 11.87
C GLU A 92 2.78 2.96 12.02
N LYS A 93 3.43 2.20 11.16
CA LYS A 93 3.38 0.74 11.18
C LYS A 93 4.47 0.27 12.15
N HIS A 94 4.13 -0.61 13.08
CA HIS A 94 5.09 -1.21 13.99
C HIS A 94 5.34 -2.66 13.58
N GLY A 95 6.53 -2.91 13.02
CA GLY A 95 6.94 -4.20 12.48
C GLY A 95 7.00 -4.25 10.96
N ASP A 96 7.55 -5.35 10.46
CA ASP A 96 7.77 -5.57 9.03
C ASP A 96 6.51 -6.13 8.35
N CYS A 97 6.33 -5.79 7.07
CA CYS A 97 5.23 -6.35 6.28
C CYS A 97 5.55 -7.81 5.91
N HIS A 98 4.80 -8.79 6.42
CA HIS A 98 4.97 -10.20 6.02
C HIS A 98 4.53 -10.46 4.57
N ALA A 99 3.58 -9.68 4.09
CA ALA A 99 3.19 -9.64 2.69
C ALA A 99 2.78 -8.23 2.30
N THR A 100 3.06 -7.89 1.05
CA THR A 100 2.61 -6.63 0.46
C THR A 100 1.95 -6.87 -0.89
N ASP A 101 0.88 -6.13 -1.13
CA ASP A 101 0.28 -6.03 -2.45
C ASP A 101 0.30 -4.56 -2.87
N ARG A 102 0.81 -4.27 -4.06
CA ARG A 102 1.06 -2.90 -4.52
C ARG A 102 0.50 -2.74 -5.90
N SER A 103 -0.29 -1.70 -6.10
CA SER A 103 -0.80 -1.33 -7.41
C SER A 103 -0.62 0.16 -7.64
N THR A 104 0.01 0.52 -8.75
CA THR A 104 0.17 1.89 -9.20
C THR A 104 -0.43 2.04 -10.59
N ILE A 105 -1.26 3.06 -10.79
CA ILE A 105 -1.77 3.48 -12.09
C ILE A 105 -1.24 4.88 -12.35
N GLY A 106 -0.34 5.04 -13.32
CA GLY A 106 0.34 6.28 -13.62
C GLY A 106 1.82 6.06 -13.91
N ILE A 107 2.68 6.89 -13.34
CA ILE A 107 4.14 6.79 -13.44
C ILE A 107 4.67 6.36 -12.07
N GLU A 108 5.55 5.37 -12.03
CA GLU A 108 6.22 4.95 -10.80
C GLU A 108 7.72 4.76 -11.04
N LEU A 109 8.52 5.47 -10.25
CA LEU A 109 9.95 5.27 -10.10
C LEU A 109 10.20 4.62 -8.74
N ARG A 110 10.66 3.38 -8.72
CA ARG A 110 11.05 2.66 -7.51
C ARG A 110 12.57 2.71 -7.37
N LEU A 111 13.03 3.12 -6.20
CA LEU A 111 14.44 3.24 -5.85
C LEU A 111 14.88 2.18 -4.82
N GLY A 112 13.92 1.62 -4.06
CA GLY A 112 14.18 0.60 -3.04
C GLY A 112 14.17 -0.84 -3.58
N ALA A 113 14.69 -1.76 -2.76
CA ALA A 113 14.73 -3.19 -3.03
C ALA A 113 13.36 -3.78 -3.44
N PRO A 114 13.32 -4.87 -4.24
CA PRO A 114 14.47 -5.62 -4.75
C PRO A 114 15.13 -4.99 -6.00
N GLU A 115 14.46 -4.07 -6.70
CA GLU A 115 14.95 -3.55 -7.99
C GLU A 115 14.61 -2.06 -8.22
N LEU A 116 15.59 -1.31 -8.74
CA LEU A 116 15.39 0.00 -9.35
C LEU A 116 14.52 -0.18 -10.59
N SER A 117 13.36 0.48 -10.67
CA SER A 117 12.50 0.34 -11.83
C SER A 117 11.68 1.59 -12.13
N LEU A 118 11.43 1.82 -13.42
CA LEU A 118 10.52 2.85 -13.92
C LEU A 118 9.36 2.15 -14.64
N SER A 119 8.13 2.54 -14.32
CA SER A 119 6.94 2.05 -15.01
C SER A 119 6.00 3.19 -15.38
N ILE A 120 5.32 3.04 -16.52
CA ILE A 120 4.34 3.99 -17.06
C ILE A 120 3.09 3.18 -17.42
N GLY A 121 1.91 3.63 -17.00
CA GLY A 121 0.64 2.93 -17.21
C GLY A 121 0.15 2.28 -15.93
N GLY A 122 0.38 0.97 -15.78
CA GLY A 122 -0.06 0.21 -14.61
C GLY A 122 0.99 -0.78 -14.14
N ARG A 123 1.25 -0.83 -12.84
CA ARG A 123 2.11 -1.83 -12.20
C ARG A 123 1.36 -2.48 -11.06
N PHE A 124 1.39 -3.80 -11.02
CA PHE A 124 0.79 -4.62 -9.96
C PHE A 124 1.87 -5.56 -9.46
N THR A 125 2.11 -5.58 -8.17
CA THR A 125 3.18 -6.38 -7.57
C THR A 125 2.70 -6.90 -6.23
N THR A 126 2.62 -8.22 -6.14
CA THR A 126 2.33 -8.93 -4.89
C THR A 126 3.61 -9.62 -4.44
N GLN A 127 4.03 -9.34 -3.22
CA GLN A 127 5.14 -10.00 -2.55
C GLN A 127 4.59 -10.77 -1.35
N MET A 128 4.71 -12.08 -1.40
CA MET A 128 4.33 -12.98 -0.30
C MET A 128 5.61 -13.50 0.36
N GLY A 129 5.67 -13.46 1.69
CA GLY A 129 6.83 -13.93 2.43
C GLY A 129 8.00 -12.95 2.33
N TYR A 130 8.02 -11.98 3.24
CA TYR A 130 9.26 -11.26 3.56
C TYR A 130 9.83 -11.83 4.85
N ALA A 131 11.03 -12.39 4.76
CA ALA A 131 11.82 -12.85 5.88
C ALA A 131 13.24 -12.32 5.68
N ALA A 132 13.85 -11.79 6.74
CA ALA A 132 15.27 -11.49 6.71
C ALA A 132 16.05 -12.78 6.49
N GLU A 133 17.21 -12.72 5.83
CA GLU A 133 18.04 -13.88 5.49
C GLU A 133 18.44 -14.73 6.72
N SER A 134 18.39 -14.15 7.92
CA SER A 134 18.68 -14.82 9.20
C SER A 134 17.45 -15.40 9.90
N ASP A 135 16.25 -15.26 9.34
CA ASP A 135 14.97 -15.57 9.99
C ASP A 135 14.23 -16.64 9.18
N ASP A 136 14.43 -17.92 9.50
CA ASP A 136 13.51 -18.96 9.03
C ASP A 136 12.22 -18.81 9.81
N LYS A 137 11.10 -18.53 9.13
CA LYS A 137 9.77 -18.46 9.75
C LYS A 137 8.77 -19.25 8.93
N ASP A 138 8.20 -20.27 9.55
CA ASP A 138 7.04 -20.95 9.00
C ASP A 138 5.81 -20.06 9.22
N MET A 139 5.13 -19.67 8.15
CA MET A 139 3.93 -18.85 8.23
C MET A 139 2.79 -19.43 7.41
N TYR A 140 1.58 -19.37 7.97
CA TYR A 140 0.35 -19.53 7.22
C TYR A 140 -0.26 -18.14 7.00
N LEU A 141 -0.30 -17.70 5.74
CA LEU A 141 -0.93 -16.46 5.34
C LEU A 141 -2.07 -16.77 4.36
N PHE A 142 -3.27 -16.31 4.71
CA PHE A 142 -4.41 -16.22 3.80
C PHE A 142 -4.81 -14.76 3.67
N PHE A 143 -4.84 -14.25 2.44
CA PHE A 143 -5.22 -12.86 2.16
C PHE A 143 -6.20 -12.80 0.98
N ASP A 144 -7.31 -12.09 1.19
CA ASP A 144 -8.29 -11.76 0.15
C ASP A 144 -8.42 -10.22 0.12
N SER A 145 -7.94 -9.60 -0.96
CA SER A 145 -7.96 -8.15 -1.11
C SER A 145 -9.37 -7.56 -1.20
N THR A 146 -10.39 -8.38 -1.49
CA THR A 146 -11.79 -7.95 -1.53
C THR A 146 -12.47 -8.06 -0.16
N LYS A 147 -11.93 -8.90 0.73
CA LYS A 147 -12.44 -9.15 2.09
C LYS A 147 -11.29 -9.15 3.10
N PRO A 148 -10.66 -7.99 3.36
CA PRO A 148 -9.50 -7.89 4.24
C PRO A 148 -9.76 -8.43 5.65
N GLU A 149 -11.00 -8.38 6.13
CA GLU A 149 -11.43 -8.93 7.43
C GLU A 149 -11.31 -10.46 7.52
N LYS A 150 -11.19 -11.16 6.39
CA LYS A 150 -10.98 -12.61 6.34
C LYS A 150 -9.50 -12.99 6.34
N THR A 151 -8.60 -12.02 6.38
CA THR A 151 -7.16 -12.26 6.39
C THR A 151 -6.80 -13.08 7.63
N LYS A 152 -5.96 -14.10 7.45
CA LYS A 152 -5.43 -14.92 8.53
C LYS A 152 -3.92 -14.93 8.44
N LEU A 153 -3.26 -14.65 9.55
CA LEU A 153 -1.82 -14.79 9.68
C LEU A 153 -1.53 -15.63 10.93
N ARG A 154 -0.79 -16.71 10.74
CA ARG A 154 -0.26 -17.51 11.84
C ARG A 154 1.22 -17.71 11.63
N LEU A 155 2.00 -17.24 12.59
CA LEU A 155 3.43 -17.49 12.65
C LEU A 155 3.63 -18.76 13.47
N TYR A 156 4.38 -19.71 12.94
CA TYR A 156 4.81 -20.90 13.65
C TYR A 156 6.24 -20.68 14.13
N PRO A 157 6.56 -21.03 15.38
CA PRO A 157 7.94 -21.01 15.83
C PRO A 157 8.73 -22.02 15.00
N THR A 158 9.80 -21.55 14.38
CA THR A 158 10.75 -22.39 13.66
C THR A 158 11.29 -23.42 14.63
N ARG A 159 11.06 -24.70 14.34
CA ARG A 159 11.64 -25.78 15.12
C ARG A 159 13.15 -25.74 14.87
N ARG A 160 13.92 -25.12 15.78
CA ARG A 160 15.37 -25.34 15.81
C ARG A 160 15.55 -26.82 16.17
N ASP A 161 15.87 -27.65 15.19
CA ASP A 161 16.36 -28.99 15.47
C ASP A 161 17.66 -28.83 16.31
N PRO A 162 17.77 -29.56 17.43
CA PRO A 162 18.90 -29.44 18.37
C PRO A 162 20.23 -29.94 17.79
#